data_AF-A0A7X9AG47-F1
#
_entry.id   AF-A0A7X9AG47-F1
#
_cell.length_a   1.000
_cell.length_b   1.000
_cell.length_c   1.000
_cell.angle_alpha   90.00
_cell.angle_beta   90.00
_cell.angle_gamma   90.00
#
_symmetry.space_group_name_H-M   'P 1'
#
loop_
_entity.id
_entity.type
_entity.pdbx_description
1 polymer ?
#
loop_
_entity_poly.entity_id
_entity_poly.type
_entity_poly.pdbx_seq_one_letter_code
_entity_poly.pdbx_strand_id
1 'polypeptide(L)'
;MRIVTLLLMALTLLTISGCSGGPTRWEYRVLQIPAKSSMPDLPEVVENLISKQFDIPEYLLNNLGMEGWELVGTIPEVETSHLNLGSSEDMTRLQPKVRSCRVTLIFKRPWTGKSAPPAATSPAPMPAE
;
A
#
# COMPACT_ATOMS: atom_id res chain seq x y z
N MET A 1 -17.91 49.70 30.58
CA MET A 1 -18.75 48.65 29.96
C MET A 1 -18.36 48.30 28.52
N ARG A 2 -17.98 49.28 27.66
CA ARG A 2 -17.56 49.02 26.27
C ARG A 2 -16.36 48.07 26.10
N ILE A 3 -15.38 48.14 27.00
CA ILE A 3 -14.21 47.24 26.97
C ILE A 3 -14.59 45.79 27.31
N VAL A 4 -15.49 45.60 28.28
CA VAL A 4 -15.97 44.27 28.68
C VAL A 4 -16.80 43.62 27.57
N THR A 5 -17.61 44.41 26.85
CA THR A 5 -18.36 43.92 25.68
C THR A 5 -17.45 43.56 24.50
N LEU A 6 -16.34 44.28 24.29
CA LEU A 6 -15.36 43.94 23.25
C LEU A 6 -14.59 42.65 23.57
N LEU A 7 -14.25 42.44 24.85
CA LEU A 7 -13.56 41.23 25.32
C LEU A 7 -14.44 39.99 25.20
N LEU A 8 -15.73 40.12 25.51
CA LEU A 8 -16.73 39.06 25.31
C LEU A 8 -16.94 38.73 23.83
N MET A 9 -17.02 39.74 22.96
CA MET A 9 -17.10 39.53 21.49
C MET A 9 -15.87 38.79 20.95
N ALA A 10 -14.66 39.21 21.34
CA ALA A 10 -13.43 38.55 20.90
C ALA A 10 -13.35 37.08 21.35
N LEU A 11 -13.79 36.78 22.57
CA LEU A 11 -13.83 35.42 23.10
C LEU A 11 -14.84 34.55 22.36
N THR A 12 -16.01 35.10 22.01
CA THR A 12 -17.01 34.37 21.20
C THR A 12 -16.52 34.08 19.79
N LEU A 13 -15.82 35.00 19.12
CA LEU A 13 -15.24 34.74 17.79
C LEU A 13 -14.17 33.65 17.82
N LEU A 14 -13.37 33.60 18.89
CA LEU A 14 -12.32 32.59 19.04
C LEU A 14 -12.89 31.18 19.19
N THR A 15 -14.03 31.04 19.89
CA THR A 15 -14.69 29.74 20.09
C THR A 15 -15.36 29.18 18.84
N ILE A 16 -15.82 30.02 17.91
CA ILE A 16 -16.51 29.57 16.68
C ILE A 16 -15.50 29.03 15.64
N SER A 17 -14.26 29.51 15.65
CA SER A 17 -13.22 29.08 14.71
C SER A 17 -12.62 27.70 15.03
N GLY A 18 -12.91 27.13 16.20
CA GLY A 18 -12.34 25.85 16.65
C GLY A 18 -13.04 24.59 16.13
N CYS A 19 -14.25 24.72 15.55
CA CYS A 19 -15.10 23.59 15.18
C CYS A 19 -15.34 23.51 13.66
N SER A 20 -14.29 23.31 12.87
CA SER A 20 -14.41 23.01 11.43
C SER A 20 -13.81 21.65 11.03
N GLY A 21 -13.45 20.80 11.99
CA GLY A 21 -12.91 19.46 11.75
C GLY A 21 -14.01 18.40 11.58
N GLY A 22 -14.68 18.38 10.42
CA GLY A 22 -15.47 17.21 10.04
C GLY A 22 -14.59 15.95 9.89
N PRO A 23 -15.18 14.74 9.89
CA PRO A 23 -14.39 13.51 9.72
C PRO A 23 -13.64 13.53 8.38
N THR A 24 -12.32 13.53 8.44
CA THR A 24 -11.45 13.47 7.25
C THR A 24 -11.66 12.13 6.55
N ARG A 25 -12.20 12.19 5.33
CA ARG A 25 -12.30 11.01 4.46
C ARG A 25 -10.97 10.79 3.75
N TRP A 26 -10.62 9.54 3.52
CA TRP A 26 -9.36 9.14 2.90
C TRP A 26 -9.60 8.48 1.56
N GLU A 27 -8.75 8.79 0.60
CA GLU A 27 -8.63 8.09 -0.68
C GLU A 27 -7.41 7.19 -0.63
N TYR A 28 -7.52 5.97 -1.16
CA TYR A 28 -6.45 4.98 -1.16
C TYR A 28 -6.01 4.64 -2.60
N ARG A 29 -4.71 4.42 -2.79
CA ARG A 29 -4.11 3.95 -4.04
C ARG A 29 -3.18 2.79 -3.75
N VAL A 30 -3.23 1.77 -4.60
CA VAL A 30 -2.42 0.55 -4.47
C VAL A 30 -1.49 0.45 -5.67
N LEU A 31 -0.21 0.18 -5.40
CA LEU A 31 0.80 -0.10 -6.43
C LEU A 31 1.37 -1.49 -6.21
N GLN A 32 1.35 -2.30 -7.26
CA GLN A 32 1.89 -3.65 -7.25
C GLN A 32 3.17 -3.68 -8.08
N ILE A 33 4.27 -4.08 -7.46
CA ILE A 33 5.59 -4.11 -8.08
C ILE A 33 6.06 -5.56 -8.12
N PRO A 34 6.20 -6.16 -9.31
CA PRO A 34 6.76 -7.49 -9.44
C PRO A 34 8.25 -7.46 -9.11
N ALA A 35 8.75 -8.53 -8.47
CA ALA A 35 10.16 -8.68 -8.22
C ALA A 35 10.89 -9.02 -9.52
N LYS A 36 11.98 -8.30 -9.81
CA LYS A 36 12.85 -8.57 -10.97
C LYS A 36 13.93 -9.58 -10.58
N SER A 37 14.30 -10.47 -11.49
CA SER A 37 15.47 -11.31 -11.32
C SER A 37 16.75 -10.46 -11.37
N SER A 38 17.76 -10.80 -10.57
CA SER A 38 19.05 -10.09 -10.62
C SER A 38 19.87 -10.41 -11.88
N MET A 39 19.45 -11.39 -12.67
CA MET A 39 20.02 -11.76 -13.98
C MET A 39 18.87 -11.99 -14.97
N PRO A 40 18.66 -11.08 -15.94
CA PRO A 40 17.46 -11.06 -16.77
C PRO A 40 17.38 -12.09 -17.92
N ASP A 41 18.37 -12.96 -18.15
CA ASP A 41 18.42 -13.86 -19.33
C ASP A 41 18.64 -15.35 -18.98
N LEU A 42 18.25 -15.78 -17.79
CA LEU A 42 18.44 -17.16 -17.36
C LEU A 42 17.23 -18.05 -17.66
N PRO A 43 17.45 -19.35 -17.95
CA PRO A 43 16.35 -20.29 -18.06
C PRO A 43 15.53 -20.32 -16.76
N GLU A 44 14.21 -20.43 -16.88
CA GLU A 44 13.22 -20.32 -15.79
C GLU A 44 13.59 -21.17 -14.55
N VAL A 45 14.17 -22.35 -14.77
CA VAL A 45 14.65 -23.24 -13.70
C VAL A 45 15.71 -22.56 -12.83
N VAL A 46 16.63 -21.80 -13.42
CA VAL A 46 17.70 -21.10 -12.71
C VAL A 46 17.19 -19.76 -12.17
N GLU A 47 16.29 -19.09 -12.88
CA GLU A 47 15.59 -17.89 -12.36
C GLU A 47 14.83 -18.21 -11.05
N ASN A 48 14.27 -19.42 -10.95
CA ASN A 48 13.62 -19.91 -9.75
C ASN A 48 14.58 -20.11 -8.55
N LEU A 49 15.88 -20.21 -8.82
CA LEU A 49 16.93 -20.43 -7.83
C LEU A 49 17.64 -19.15 -7.39
N ILE A 50 17.43 -18.03 -8.06
CA ILE A 50 18.13 -16.77 -7.77
C ILE A 50 17.28 -15.85 -6.88
N SER A 51 17.93 -14.96 -6.13
CA SER A 51 17.28 -13.91 -5.34
C SER A 51 16.61 -12.89 -6.25
N LYS A 52 15.33 -12.61 -6.02
CA LYS A 52 14.60 -11.53 -6.70
C LYS A 52 14.76 -10.22 -5.90
N GLN A 53 14.84 -9.10 -6.60
CA GLN A 53 14.90 -7.77 -5.99
C GLN A 53 13.73 -6.90 -6.45
N PHE A 54 13.30 -5.98 -5.60
CA PHE A 54 12.29 -4.99 -5.93
C PHE A 54 12.98 -3.70 -6.33
N ASP A 55 12.86 -3.35 -7.60
CA ASP A 55 13.36 -2.10 -8.14
C ASP A 55 12.20 -1.09 -8.15
N ILE A 56 12.16 -0.25 -7.10
CA ILE A 56 11.15 0.79 -6.93
C ILE A 56 11.77 2.11 -7.37
N PRO A 57 11.35 2.68 -8.52
CA PRO A 57 11.95 3.90 -9.00
C PRO A 57 11.66 5.08 -8.07
N GLU A 58 12.70 5.78 -7.63
CA GLU A 58 12.59 6.91 -6.71
C GLU A 58 11.72 8.04 -7.28
N TYR A 59 11.81 8.30 -8.58
CA TYR A 59 11.01 9.33 -9.25
C TYR A 59 9.50 9.08 -9.08
N LEU A 60 9.07 7.81 -9.07
CA LEU A 60 7.66 7.44 -8.91
C LEU A 60 7.18 7.80 -7.51
N LEU A 61 7.99 7.50 -6.49
CA LEU A 61 7.69 7.82 -5.09
C LEU A 61 7.65 9.34 -4.88
N ASN A 62 8.59 10.07 -5.47
CA ASN A 62 8.65 11.53 -5.38
C ASN A 62 7.43 12.18 -6.05
N ASN A 63 7.00 11.70 -7.22
CA ASN A 63 5.79 12.20 -7.87
C ASN A 63 4.53 11.95 -7.02
N LEU A 64 4.43 10.78 -6.40
CA LEU A 64 3.33 10.47 -5.49
C LEU A 64 3.34 11.36 -4.24
N GLY A 65 4.52 11.60 -3.66
CA GLY A 65 4.67 12.53 -2.54
C GLY A 65 4.27 13.96 -2.90
N MET A 66 4.65 14.44 -4.09
CA MET A 66 4.23 15.75 -4.60
C MET A 66 2.72 15.85 -4.83
N GLU A 67 2.07 14.76 -5.23
CA GLU A 67 0.60 14.65 -5.36
C GLU A 67 -0.12 14.58 -3.99
N GLY A 68 0.62 14.55 -2.87
CA GLY A 68 0.08 14.44 -1.53
C GLY A 68 -0.29 13.02 -1.11
N TRP A 69 0.21 12.00 -1.81
CA TRP A 69 0.07 10.61 -1.38
C TRP A 69 1.13 10.26 -0.32
N GLU A 70 0.67 9.64 0.76
CA GLU A 70 1.50 9.13 1.83
C GLU A 70 1.52 7.60 1.79
N LEU A 71 2.70 7.00 1.92
CA LEU A 71 2.83 5.54 2.05
C LEU A 71 2.39 5.11 3.45
N VAL A 72 1.47 4.14 3.53
CA VAL A 72 0.87 3.66 4.79
C VAL A 72 1.23 2.22 5.09
N GLY A 73 1.40 1.40 4.05
CA GLY A 73 1.64 -0.02 4.22
C GLY A 73 2.38 -0.64 3.04
N THR A 74 3.13 -1.68 3.36
CA THR A 74 3.85 -2.51 2.40
C THR A 74 3.54 -3.96 2.72
N ILE A 75 2.93 -4.66 1.76
CA ILE A 75 2.57 -6.08 1.90
C ILE A 75 3.42 -6.86 0.89
N PRO A 76 4.43 -7.62 1.35
CA PRO A 76 5.16 -8.54 0.50
C PRO A 76 4.30 -9.79 0.25
N GLU A 77 4.18 -10.18 -1.01
CA GLU A 77 3.57 -11.44 -1.41
C GLU A 77 4.67 -12.47 -1.64
N VAL A 78 4.49 -13.64 -1.02
CA VAL A 78 5.43 -14.75 -1.07
C VAL A 78 4.88 -15.89 -1.92
N GLU A 79 5.73 -16.46 -2.76
CA GLU A 79 5.47 -17.68 -3.52
C GLU A 79 6.36 -18.81 -2.99
N THR A 80 5.87 -20.05 -3.11
CA THR A 80 6.66 -21.25 -2.84
C THR A 80 6.97 -21.92 -4.17
N SER A 81 8.24 -22.05 -4.52
CA SER A 81 8.65 -22.83 -5.70
C SER A 81 9.08 -24.24 -5.28
N HIS A 82 8.50 -25.22 -5.96
CA HIS A 82 8.92 -26.62 -5.89
C HIS A 82 9.73 -26.95 -7.14
N LEU A 83 10.91 -27.55 -6.98
CA LEU A 83 11.69 -28.06 -8.10
C LEU A 83 11.01 -29.32 -8.64
N ASN A 84 10.41 -29.22 -9.83
CA ASN A 84 9.91 -30.37 -10.57
C ASN A 84 11.09 -31.08 -11.24
N LEU A 85 11.81 -31.91 -10.48
CA LEU A 85 12.79 -32.83 -11.05
C LEU A 85 12.02 -34.04 -11.59
N GLY A 86 11.95 -34.15 -12.91
CA GLY A 86 11.34 -35.29 -13.58
C GLY A 86 12.20 -36.55 -13.42
N SER A 87 12.04 -37.27 -12.31
CA SER A 87 12.21 -38.72 -12.21
C SER A 87 11.55 -39.18 -10.90
N SER A 88 10.83 -40.30 -10.95
CA SER A 88 10.05 -40.83 -9.82
C SER A 88 10.89 -41.43 -8.69
N GLU A 89 12.22 -41.47 -8.82
CA GLU A 89 13.10 -42.26 -7.95
C GLU A 89 14.00 -41.41 -7.03
N ASP A 90 14.18 -40.12 -7.32
CA ASP A 90 14.99 -39.23 -6.48
C ASP A 90 14.10 -38.27 -5.67
N MET A 91 13.30 -38.86 -4.76
CA MET A 91 12.57 -38.16 -3.69
C MET A 91 13.54 -37.70 -2.60
N THR A 92 14.58 -36.96 -2.96
CA THR A 92 15.46 -36.30 -2.00
C THR A 92 14.69 -35.14 -1.39
N ARG A 93 14.80 -34.97 -0.07
CA ARG A 93 14.13 -33.94 0.75
C ARG A 93 14.48 -32.52 0.32
N LEU A 94 13.99 -32.07 -0.83
CA LEU A 94 14.19 -30.72 -1.31
C LEU A 94 13.30 -29.79 -0.49
N GLN A 95 13.96 -28.90 0.27
CA GLN A 95 13.24 -27.91 1.04
C GLN A 95 12.47 -26.99 0.09
N PRO A 96 11.18 -26.73 0.35
CA PRO A 96 10.41 -25.77 -0.42
C PRO A 96 11.07 -24.39 -0.30
N LYS A 97 11.30 -23.72 -1.43
CA LYS A 97 11.91 -22.40 -1.44
C LYS A 97 10.82 -21.35 -1.41
N VAL A 98 10.64 -20.71 -0.25
CA VAL A 98 9.74 -19.56 -0.08
C VAL A 98 10.48 -18.29 -0.48
N ARG A 99 9.91 -17.49 -1.38
CA ARG A 99 10.51 -16.22 -1.84
C ARG A 99 9.44 -15.17 -2.10
N SER A 100 9.79 -13.89 -1.98
CA SER A 100 8.89 -12.79 -2.30
C SER A 100 8.82 -12.59 -3.82
N CYS A 101 7.61 -12.60 -4.40
CA CYS A 101 7.39 -12.45 -5.84
C CYS A 101 6.86 -11.07 -6.21
N ARG A 102 6.14 -10.42 -5.31
CA ARG A 102 5.49 -9.12 -5.53
C ARG A 102 5.51 -8.32 -4.24
N VAL A 103 5.58 -7.00 -4.36
CA VAL A 103 5.35 -6.09 -3.23
C VAL A 103 4.16 -5.21 -3.57
N THR A 104 3.23 -5.10 -2.62
CA THR A 104 2.06 -4.24 -2.73
C THR A 104 2.24 -3.05 -1.79
N LEU A 105 2.32 -1.86 -2.36
CA LEU A 105 2.42 -0.59 -1.64
C LEU A 105 1.04 0.06 -1.55
N ILE A 106 0.66 0.48 -0.35
CA ILE A 106 -0.63 1.11 -0.06
C ILE A 106 -0.38 2.57 0.32
N PHE A 107 -0.98 3.48 -0.45
CA PHE A 107 -0.93 4.91 -0.24
C PHE A 107 -2.28 5.46 0.21
N LYS A 108 -2.27 6.52 1.02
CA LYS A 108 -3.46 7.30 1.38
C LYS A 108 -3.28 8.78 1.08
N ARG A 109 -4.38 9.50 0.88
CA ARG A 109 -4.44 10.97 0.90
C ARG A 109 -5.80 11.47 1.39
N PRO A 110 -5.90 12.71 1.91
CA PRO A 110 -7.20 13.31 2.21
C PRO A 110 -8.05 13.41 0.95
N TRP A 111 -9.32 13.00 1.04
CA TRP A 111 -10.23 13.05 -0.09
C TRP A 111 -10.62 14.49 -0.40
N THR A 112 -10.40 14.93 -1.64
CA THR A 112 -10.64 16.30 -2.09
C THR A 112 -12.00 16.51 -2.76
N GLY A 113 -12.86 15.48 -2.78
CA GLY A 113 -14.20 15.55 -3.38
C GLY A 113 -14.25 15.49 -4.91
N LYS A 114 -13.09 15.44 -5.60
CA LYS A 114 -12.99 15.34 -7.08
C LYS A 114 -13.04 13.91 -7.61
N SER A 115 -12.59 12.94 -6.82
CA SER A 115 -12.72 11.51 -7.14
C SER A 115 -14.07 11.01 -6.65
N ALA A 116 -14.71 10.11 -7.40
CA ALA A 116 -15.92 9.42 -6.96
C ALA A 116 -15.69 8.93 -5.51
N PRO A 117 -16.66 9.14 -4.59
CA PRO A 117 -16.50 8.67 -3.22
C PRO A 117 -16.07 7.20 -3.28
N PRO A 118 -15.07 6.77 -2.49
CA PRO A 118 -14.70 5.37 -2.47
C PRO A 118 -15.99 4.64 -2.17
N ALA A 119 -16.48 3.87 -3.15
CA ALA A 119 -17.59 2.98 -2.92
C ALA A 119 -17.19 2.25 -1.65
N ALA A 120 -18.05 2.31 -0.63
CA ALA A 120 -17.88 1.50 0.54
C ALA A 120 -18.00 0.05 0.07
N THR A 121 -16.92 -0.50 -0.48
CA THR A 121 -16.71 -1.93 -0.55
C THR A 121 -16.42 -2.33 0.88
N SER A 122 -17.48 -2.27 1.70
CA SER A 122 -17.64 -3.23 2.77
C SER A 122 -17.35 -4.58 2.11
N PRO A 123 -16.34 -5.34 2.57
CA PRO A 123 -16.23 -6.71 2.12
C PRO A 123 -17.60 -7.33 2.38
N ALA A 124 -18.22 -7.86 1.33
CA ALA A 124 -19.44 -8.62 1.49
C ALA A 124 -19.16 -9.70 2.55
N PRO A 125 -20.04 -9.92 3.53
CA PRO A 125 -19.83 -10.97 4.51
C PRO A 125 -19.62 -12.28 3.75
N MET A 126 -18.47 -12.92 3.96
CA MET A 126 -18.20 -14.22 3.36
C MET A 126 -19.30 -15.18 3.82
N PRO A 127 -19.92 -15.94 2.91
CA PRO A 127 -20.83 -17.00 3.32
C PRO A 127 -20.03 -18.02 4.12
N ALA A 128 -20.51 -18.32 5.33
CA ALA A 128 -20.04 -19.45 6.09
C ALA A 128 -20.55 -20.72 5.41
N GLU A 129 -19.64 -21.51 4.85
CA GLU A 129 -19.82 -22.95 4.63
C GLU A 129 -18.80 -23.70 5.49
#